data_AF-X0YKD3-F1
#
_entry.id   AF-X0YKD3-F1
#
_cell.length_a   1.000
_cell.length_b   1.000
_cell.length_c   1.000
_cell.angle_alpha   90.00
_cell.angle_beta   90.00
_cell.angle_gamma   90.00
#
_symmetry.space_group_name_H-M   'P 1'
#
loop_
_entity.id
_entity.type
_entity.pdbx_description
1 polymer ?
#
loop_
_entity_poly.entity_id
_entity_poly.type
_entity_poly.pdbx_seq_one_letter_code
_entity_poly.pdbx_strand_id
1 'polypeptide(L)'
;PGPCTPNEAGLSCEYGRYFHGKLPILGVRLGHQCIGQASGGMVCRAGRLMHGKTSEIRHDRRGVSAGLRPQAATTRSAARKTTKRTQRRRAK
;
A
#
# COMPACT_ATOMS: atom_id res chain seq x y z
N PRO A 1 0.93 11.32 4.98
CA PRO A 1 0.13 11.37 3.73
C PRO A 1 0.49 12.63 2.93
N GLY A 2 1.24 12.50 1.83
CA GLY A 2 1.72 13.63 1.05
C GLY A 2 1.58 13.39 -0.46
N PRO A 3 1.72 14.42 -1.30
CA PRO A 3 1.66 14.32 -2.75
C PRO A 3 2.87 13.60 -3.37
N CYS A 4 3.93 13.40 -2.57
CA CYS A 4 5.21 12.88 -3.01
C CYS A 4 5.23 11.34 -3.14
N THR A 5 6.24 10.82 -3.84
CA THR A 5 6.48 9.38 -3.97
C THR A 5 7.11 8.80 -2.70
N PRO A 6 7.05 7.47 -2.49
CA PRO A 6 7.77 6.83 -1.38
C PRO A 6 9.28 7.10 -1.35
N ASN A 7 9.89 7.33 -2.52
CA ASN A 7 11.30 7.71 -2.65
C ASN A 7 11.58 9.11 -2.09
N GLU A 8 10.59 9.99 -2.15
CA GLU A 8 10.66 11.37 -1.67
C GLU A 8 10.04 11.52 -0.28
N ALA A 9 9.56 10.43 0.32
CA ALA A 9 8.91 10.43 1.63
C ALA A 9 9.89 10.48 2.81
N GLY A 10 11.12 10.99 2.56
CA GLY A 10 12.21 11.05 3.52
C GLY A 10 12.51 9.69 4.16
N LEU A 11 12.66 9.68 5.48
CA LEU A 11 13.00 8.50 6.29
C LEU A 11 11.86 7.46 6.39
N SER A 12 10.70 7.70 5.79
CA SER A 12 9.53 6.81 5.94
C SER A 12 9.79 5.38 5.46
N CYS A 13 10.53 5.21 4.35
CA CYS A 13 10.91 3.88 3.88
C CYS A 13 11.96 3.23 4.81
N GLU A 14 12.86 4.02 5.39
CA GLU A 14 13.88 3.53 6.32
C GLU A 14 13.27 3.09 7.65
N TYR A 15 12.32 3.85 8.21
CA TYR A 15 11.55 3.42 9.38
C TYR A 15 10.78 2.13 9.12
N GLY A 16 10.17 2.01 7.94
CA GLY A 16 9.51 0.77 7.52
C GLY A 16 10.44 -0.45 7.53
N ARG A 17 11.72 -0.27 7.14
CA ARG A 17 12.75 -1.33 7.20
C ARG A 17 13.24 -1.57 8.62
N TYR A 18 13.52 -0.51 9.37
CA TYR A 18 14.13 -0.58 10.70
C TYR A 18 13.20 -1.24 11.72
N PHE A 19 11.91 -0.91 11.67
CA PHE A 19 10.90 -1.43 12.60
C PHE A 19 10.24 -2.73 12.10
N HIS A 20 10.59 -3.21 10.90
CA HIS A 20 10.10 -4.47 10.38
C HIS A 20 10.43 -5.62 11.35
N GLY A 21 9.41 -6.35 11.81
CA GLY A 21 9.58 -7.44 12.78
C GLY A 21 9.82 -7.00 14.23
N LYS A 22 9.99 -5.70 14.51
CA LYS A 22 10.16 -5.17 15.87
C LYS A 22 8.86 -4.68 16.49
N LEU A 23 8.05 -3.98 15.69
CA LEU A 23 6.79 -3.39 16.13
C LEU A 23 5.71 -3.57 15.05
N PRO A 24 4.43 -3.69 15.44
CA PRO A 24 3.33 -3.61 14.49
C PRO A 24 3.26 -2.21 13.86
N ILE A 25 3.23 -2.12 12.52
CA ILE A 25 3.13 -0.84 11.78
C ILE A 25 1.91 -0.89 10.86
N LEU A 26 1.03 0.11 10.97
CA LEU A 26 -0.09 0.32 10.05
C LEU A 26 0.18 1.54 9.15
N GLY A 27 0.35 1.30 7.85
CA GLY A 27 0.55 2.36 6.86
C GLY A 27 -0.75 2.76 6.16
N VAL A 28 -1.04 4.06 6.12
CA VAL A 28 -2.20 4.61 5.40
C VAL A 28 -1.75 5.51 4.25
N ARG A 29 -2.37 5.38 3.08
CA ARG A 29 -2.02 6.07 1.82
C ARG A 29 -0.54 5.95 1.46
N LEU A 30 0.23 7.05 1.55
CA LEU A 30 1.67 7.04 1.28
C LEU A 30 2.41 6.09 2.23
N GLY A 31 1.97 5.97 3.49
CA GLY A 31 2.56 5.02 4.43
C GLY A 31 2.43 3.56 3.97
N HIS A 32 1.29 3.19 3.37
CA HIS A 32 1.11 1.87 2.77
C HIS A 32 2.08 1.64 1.60
N GLN A 33 2.33 2.68 0.80
CA GLN A 33 3.28 2.61 -0.31
C GLN A 33 4.73 2.49 0.19
N CYS A 34 5.11 3.25 1.22
CA CYS A 34 6.43 3.15 1.84
C CYS A 34 6.69 1.77 2.46
N ILE A 35 5.72 1.21 3.21
CA ILE A 35 5.84 -0.14 3.79
C ILE A 35 5.93 -1.20 2.68
N GLY A 36 5.06 -1.08 1.66
CA GLY A 36 5.08 -1.96 0.51
C GLY A 36 6.43 -1.95 -0.21
N GLN A 37 7.03 -0.77 -0.39
CA GLN A 37 8.34 -0.63 -1.02
C GLN A 37 9.49 -1.10 -0.12
N ALA A 38 9.44 -0.80 1.18
CA ALA A 38 10.39 -1.30 2.17
C ALA A 38 10.42 -2.84 2.21
N SER A 39 9.27 -3.48 1.94
CA SER A 39 9.11 -4.93 1.85
C SER A 39 9.41 -5.52 0.46
N GLY A 40 10.02 -4.73 -0.45
CA GLY A 40 10.41 -5.18 -1.80
C GLY A 40 9.31 -5.11 -2.88
N GLY A 41 8.17 -4.49 -2.57
CA GLY A 41 7.12 -4.18 -3.54
C GLY A 41 7.46 -2.96 -4.42
N MET A 42 6.72 -2.79 -5.53
CA MET A 42 6.90 -1.66 -6.44
C MET A 42 5.70 -0.72 -6.41
N VAL A 43 5.95 0.59 -6.34
CA VAL A 43 4.90 1.62 -6.33
C VAL A 43 4.83 2.30 -7.69
N CYS A 44 3.80 1.96 -8.46
CA CYS A 44 3.61 2.44 -9.83
C CYS A 44 2.47 3.46 -9.91
N ARG A 45 2.43 4.27 -10.97
CA ARG A 45 1.26 5.09 -11.28
C ARG A 45 0.03 4.20 -11.48
N ALA A 46 -1.10 4.62 -10.94
CA ALA A 46 -2.38 3.99 -11.18
C ALA A 46 -2.87 4.34 -12.59
N GLY A 47 -3.46 3.38 -13.30
CA GLY A 47 -4.01 3.62 -14.65
C GLY A 47 -5.20 4.60 -14.67
N ARG A 48 -5.78 4.92 -13.50
CA ARG A 48 -6.84 5.91 -13.35
C ARG A 48 -6.59 6.75 -12.10
N LEU A 49 -6.72 8.06 -12.23
CA LEU A 49 -6.66 8.99 -11.10
C LEU A 49 -7.97 8.90 -10.29
N MET A 50 -7.87 8.54 -9.01
CA MET A 50 -9.00 8.40 -8.10
C MET A 50 -8.82 9.45 -6.99
N HIS A 51 -9.36 10.65 -7.17
CA HIS A 51 -9.40 11.72 -6.16
C HIS A 51 -10.87 11.96 -5.78
N GLY A 52 -11.24 11.77 -4.51
CA GLY A 52 -12.60 11.99 -4.01
C GLY A 52 -13.65 10.97 -4.51
N LYS A 53 -13.23 9.86 -5.11
CA LYS A 53 -14.15 8.85 -5.66
C LYS A 53 -14.30 7.68 -4.70
N THR A 54 -15.55 7.33 -4.39
CA THR A 54 -15.86 6.11 -3.64
C THR A 54 -15.62 4.88 -4.51
N SER A 55 -15.08 3.83 -3.93
CA SER A 55 -14.94 2.53 -4.57
C SER A 55 -15.13 1.43 -3.56
N GLU A 56 -15.66 0.31 -3.99
CA GLU A 56 -15.67 -0.89 -3.16
C GLU A 56 -14.27 -1.47 -3.04
N ILE A 57 -13.90 -1.80 -1.80
CA ILE A 57 -12.68 -2.55 -1.49
C ILE A 57 -13.11 -3.91 -0.95
N ARG A 58 -12.62 -4.98 -1.60
CA ARG A 58 -12.70 -6.34 -1.09
C ARG A 58 -11.49 -6.63 -0.19
N HIS A 59 -11.75 -7.24 0.96
CA HIS A 59 -10.71 -7.72 1.87
C HIS A 59 -11.00 -9.16 2.30
N ASP A 60 -9.99 -9.82 2.86
CA ASP A 60 -10.05 -11.22 3.29
C ASP A 60 -10.59 -11.40 4.73
N ARG A 61 -10.99 -10.30 5.38
CA ARG A 61 -11.45 -10.22 6.78
C ARG A 61 -10.41 -10.67 7.80
N ARG A 62 -9.12 -10.56 7.47
CA ARG A 62 -8.02 -10.84 8.38
C ARG A 62 -7.41 -9.54 8.91
N GLY A 63 -6.64 -9.65 10.00
CA GLY A 63 -5.92 -8.54 10.62
C GLY A 63 -6.85 -7.37 10.97
N VAL A 64 -6.49 -6.17 10.54
CA VAL A 64 -7.26 -4.93 10.79
C VAL A 64 -8.67 -4.92 10.20
N SER A 65 -8.99 -5.85 9.30
CA SER A 65 -10.31 -5.96 8.67
C SER A 65 -11.21 -7.05 9.29
N ALA A 66 -10.76 -7.68 10.38
CA ALA A 66 -11.56 -8.64 11.12
C ALA A 66 -12.84 -7.97 11.66
N GLY A 67 -13.97 -8.65 11.53
CA GLY A 67 -15.28 -8.14 11.96
C GLY A 67 -15.96 -7.15 11.00
N LEU A 68 -15.29 -6.71 9.93
CA LEU A 68 -15.89 -5.84 8.91
C LEU A 68 -16.60 -6.64 7.80
N ARG A 69 -17.61 -6.01 7.18
CA ARG A 69 -18.30 -6.58 6.01
C ARG A 69 -17.28 -6.82 4.89
N PRO A 70 -17.31 -7.97 4.20
CA PRO A 70 -16.27 -8.37 3.23
C PRO A 70 -16.09 -7.43 2.03
N GLN A 71 -17.06 -6.54 1.82
CA GLN A 71 -17.03 -5.45 0.87
C GLN A 71 -17.38 -4.18 1.63
N ALA A 72 -16.52 -3.17 1.55
CA ALA A 72 -16.73 -1.88 2.18
C ALA A 72 -16.52 -0.77 1.16
N ALA A 73 -17.46 0.18 1.12
CA ALA A 73 -17.29 1.42 0.37
C ALA A 73 -16.22 2.28 1.05
N THR A 74 -15.20 2.68 0.30
CA THR A 74 -14.14 3.56 0.80
C THR A 74 -13.82 4.65 -0.21
N THR A 75 -13.58 5.85 0.30
CA THR A 75 -13.12 6.98 -0.51
C THR A 75 -11.65 6.77 -0.88
N ARG A 76 -11.36 6.75 -2.18
CA ARG A 76 -10.00 6.62 -2.72
C ARG A 76 -9.46 8.00 -3.12
N SER A 77 -8.24 8.26 -2.67
CA SER A 77 -7.45 9.46 -2.98
C SER A 77 -6.01 9.08 -3.34
N ALA A 78 -5.85 8.32 -4.44
CA ALA A 78 -4.55 7.78 -4.84
C ALA A 78 -4.33 7.85 -6.35
N ALA A 79 -3.19 8.42 -6.74
CA ALA A 79 -2.66 8.40 -8.11
C ALA A 79 -1.67 7.24 -8.35
N ARG A 80 -1.29 6.50 -7.30
CA ARG A 80 -0.29 5.42 -7.33
C ARG A 80 -0.80 4.20 -6.57
N LYS A 81 -0.33 3.01 -6.95
CA LYS A 81 -0.69 1.72 -6.35
C LYS A 81 0.55 0.87 -6.09
N THR A 82 0.55 0.14 -4.99
CA THR A 82 1.57 -0.86 -4.69
C THR A 82 1.27 -2.14 -5.46
N THR A 83 2.29 -2.74 -6.06
CA THR A 83 2.19 -4.02 -6.76
C THR A 83 3.20 -5.01 -6.18
N LYS A 84 2.78 -6.26 -5.96
CA LYS A 84 3.70 -7.35 -5.64
C LYS A 84 4.37 -7.79 -6.94
N ARG A 85 5.70 -7.93 -6.93
CA ARG A 85 6.43 -8.57 -8.02
C ARG A 85 5.95 -10.01 -8.09
N THR A 86 5.09 -10.34 -9.05
CA THR A 86 4.92 -11.72 -9.49
C THR A 86 6.29 -12.11 -10.05
N GLN A 87 7.08 -12.87 -9.29
CA GLN A 87 8.21 -13.56 -9.88
C GLN A 87 7.62 -14.52 -10.91
N ARG A 88 7.47 -14.06 -12.16
CA ARG A 88 7.57 -14.97 -13.30
C ARG A 88 9.00 -15.52 -13.20
N ARG A 89 9.14 -16.66 -12.51
CA ARG A 89 10.24 -17.58 -12.77
C ARG A 89 10.22 -17.77 -14.28
N ARG A 90 11.20 -17.18 -14.96
CA ARG A 90 11.53 -17.61 -16.32
C ARG A 90 11.98 -19.04 -16.15
N ALA A 91 11.09 -19.98 -16.43
CA ALA A 91 11.49 -21.31 -16.84
C ALA A 91 12.27 -21.12 -18.14
N LYS A 92 13.58 -21.29 -18.07
CA LYS A 92 14.46 -21.63 -19.16
C LYS A 92 15.38 -22.72 -18.64
#